data_AF-A0A6G6KDH6-F1
#
_entry.id   AF-A0A6G6KDH6-F1
#
_cell.length_a   1.000
_cell.length_b   1.000
_cell.length_c   1.000
_cell.angle_alpha   90.00
_cell.angle_beta   90.00
_cell.angle_gamma   90.00
#
_symmetry.space_group_name_H-M   'P 1'
#
loop_
_entity.id
_entity.type
_entity.pdbx_description
1 polymer ?
#
loop_
_entity_poly.entity_id
_entity_poly.type
_entity_poly.pdbx_seq_one_letter_code
_entity_poly.pdbx_strand_id
1 'polypeptide(L)'
;MPATDDLPWDLCFPMTAVSGWLVVWFLVSPRWKAFARAYPVAHRPPGKSYKAPAARFGDTMASYKNVVRVVFAEEGLYLHMRFLYRPFHPPFLLPWERVRRVEEVKVSSRRRYFQVVVEGGGTEDSMELWLPEKLEQELCRYLPEGRLHRVE
;
A
#
# COMPACT_ATOMS: atom_id res chain seq x y z
N MET A 1 -19.97 -21.08 -49.85
CA MET A 1 -20.16 -21.09 -48.38
C MET A 1 -19.34 -19.96 -47.79
N PRO A 2 -19.93 -18.86 -47.28
CA PRO A 2 -19.20 -17.94 -46.45
C PRO A 2 -19.74 -18.03 -45.02
N ALA A 3 -18.96 -18.64 -44.14
CA ALA A 3 -19.08 -18.47 -42.70
C ALA A 3 -17.71 -18.77 -42.11
N THR A 4 -16.70 -18.01 -42.53
CA THR A 4 -15.45 -17.93 -41.77
C THR A 4 -15.74 -17.06 -40.56
N ASP A 5 -16.18 -17.71 -39.50
CA ASP A 5 -15.75 -17.47 -38.12
C ASP A 5 -15.32 -16.04 -37.81
N ASP A 6 -16.31 -15.15 -37.73
CA ASP A 6 -16.19 -13.87 -37.04
C ASP A 6 -16.09 -14.14 -35.54
N LEU A 7 -14.98 -14.73 -35.08
CA LEU A 7 -14.63 -14.67 -33.66
C LEU A 7 -14.52 -13.18 -33.36
N PRO A 8 -15.38 -12.61 -32.49
CA PRO A 8 -15.48 -11.17 -32.34
C PRO A 8 -14.24 -10.67 -31.63
N TRP A 9 -13.24 -10.27 -32.42
CA TRP A 9 -11.98 -9.71 -31.93
C TRP A 9 -12.23 -8.51 -31.00
N ASP A 10 -13.33 -7.79 -31.22
CA ASP A 10 -13.88 -6.73 -30.36
C ASP A 10 -14.19 -7.17 -28.93
N LEU A 11 -14.50 -8.45 -28.71
CA LEU A 11 -14.73 -9.06 -27.39
C LEU A 11 -13.48 -9.77 -26.86
N CYS A 12 -12.68 -10.38 -27.73
CA CYS A 12 -11.42 -11.03 -27.32
C CYS A 12 -10.38 -10.03 -26.80
N PHE A 13 -10.27 -8.85 -27.42
CA PHE A 13 -9.33 -7.82 -26.98
C PHE A 13 -9.61 -7.33 -25.54
N PRO A 14 -10.82 -6.88 -25.16
CA PRO A 14 -11.09 -6.46 -23.78
C PRO A 14 -10.98 -7.62 -22.80
N MET A 15 -11.38 -8.84 -23.16
CA MET A 15 -11.24 -10.00 -22.28
C MET A 15 -9.77 -10.35 -22.00
N THR A 16 -8.92 -10.35 -23.02
CA THR A 16 -7.47 -10.62 -22.86
C THR A 16 -6.78 -9.49 -22.10
N ALA A 17 -7.15 -8.22 -22.36
CA ALA A 17 -6.64 -7.07 -21.63
C ALA A 17 -7.01 -7.14 -20.13
N VAL A 18 -8.28 -7.42 -19.80
CA VAL A 18 -8.74 -7.56 -18.42
C VAL A 18 -8.08 -8.76 -17.74
N SER A 19 -8.00 -9.90 -18.42
CA SER A 19 -7.37 -11.11 -17.89
C SER A 19 -5.88 -10.90 -17.61
N GLY A 20 -5.15 -10.29 -18.55
CA GLY A 20 -3.75 -9.92 -18.37
C GLY A 20 -3.56 -8.96 -17.19
N TRP A 21 -4.44 -7.98 -17.03
CA TRP A 21 -4.39 -7.04 -15.91
C TRP A 21 -4.63 -7.72 -14.55
N LEU A 22 -5.58 -8.67 -14.49
CA LEU A 22 -5.83 -9.47 -13.28
C LEU A 22 -4.64 -10.36 -12.92
N VAL A 23 -3.96 -10.94 -13.93
CA VAL A 23 -2.72 -11.71 -13.71
C VAL A 23 -1.63 -10.83 -13.13
N VAL A 24 -1.42 -9.62 -13.65
CA VAL A 24 -0.45 -8.67 -13.08
C VAL A 24 -0.79 -8.35 -11.62
N TRP A 25 -2.05 -8.05 -11.29
CA TRP A 25 -2.48 -7.83 -9.91
C TRP A 25 -2.25 -9.03 -9.02
N PHE A 26 -2.51 -10.24 -9.52
CA PHE A 26 -2.26 -11.46 -8.78
C PHE A 26 -0.76 -11.64 -8.48
N LEU A 27 0.12 -11.42 -9.46
CA LEU A 27 1.57 -11.58 -9.33
C LEU A 27 2.22 -10.59 -8.36
N VAL A 28 1.71 -9.36 -8.25
CA VAL A 28 2.25 -8.37 -7.29
C VAL A 28 1.68 -8.51 -5.88
N SER A 29 0.53 -9.17 -5.73
CA SER A 29 -0.18 -9.33 -4.45
C SER A 29 0.48 -10.19 -3.34
N PRO A 30 1.41 -11.14 -3.58
CA PRO A 30 1.82 -12.09 -2.55
C PRO A 30 2.34 -11.44 -1.27
N ARG A 31 3.16 -10.40 -1.39
CA ARG A 31 3.75 -9.71 -0.23
C ARG A 31 2.73 -8.87 0.53
N TRP A 32 1.81 -8.24 -0.19
CA TRP A 32 0.66 -7.59 0.44
C TRP A 32 -0.18 -8.60 1.24
N LYS A 33 -0.47 -9.76 0.64
CA LYS A 33 -1.20 -10.84 1.32
C LYS A 33 -0.45 -11.39 2.53
N ALA A 34 0.88 -11.47 2.48
CA ALA A 34 1.70 -11.88 3.62
C ALA A 34 1.51 -10.92 4.80
N PHE A 35 1.59 -9.61 4.55
CA PHE A 35 1.29 -8.59 5.57
C PHE A 35 -0.14 -8.68 6.09
N ALA A 36 -1.11 -8.88 5.21
CA ALA A 36 -2.50 -9.01 5.63
C ALA A 36 -2.81 -10.28 6.42
N ARG A 37 -2.03 -11.34 6.23
CA ARG A 37 -2.09 -12.56 7.04
C ARG A 37 -1.40 -12.38 8.39
N ALA A 38 -0.28 -11.65 8.42
CA ALA A 38 0.45 -11.36 9.66
C ALA A 38 -0.31 -10.38 10.56
N TYR A 39 -1.03 -9.44 9.96
CA TYR A 39 -1.73 -8.36 10.65
C TYR A 39 -3.21 -8.29 10.24
N PRO A 40 -3.98 -9.36 10.48
CA PRO A 40 -5.37 -9.43 10.05
C PRO A 40 -6.18 -8.36 10.79
N VAL A 41 -7.18 -7.82 10.09
CA VAL A 41 -8.08 -6.81 10.65
C VAL A 41 -9.51 -7.23 10.41
N ALA A 42 -10.29 -7.32 11.50
CA ALA A 42 -11.69 -7.72 11.42
C ALA A 42 -12.57 -6.58 10.88
N HIS A 43 -12.32 -5.34 11.34
CA HIS A 43 -13.12 -4.17 11.00
C HIS A 43 -12.22 -2.98 10.71
N ARG A 44 -12.63 -2.13 9.77
CA ARG A 44 -11.94 -0.87 9.49
C ARG A 44 -12.04 0.03 10.73
N PRO A 45 -10.92 0.55 11.28
CA PRO A 45 -10.97 1.48 12.39
C PRO A 45 -11.65 2.80 11.99
N PRO A 46 -12.32 3.48 12.94
CA PRO A 46 -12.88 4.80 12.69
C PRO A 46 -11.77 5.78 12.34
N GLY A 47 -12.06 6.72 11.43
CA GLY A 47 -11.10 7.75 11.06
C GLY A 47 -11.07 8.10 9.58
N LYS A 48 -10.35 9.18 9.28
CA LYS A 48 -10.21 9.70 7.93
C LYS A 48 -9.24 8.83 7.13
N SER A 49 -9.61 8.56 5.87
CA SER A 49 -8.75 7.84 4.93
C SER A 49 -7.91 8.82 4.15
N TYR A 50 -6.60 8.64 4.20
CA TYR A 50 -5.62 9.47 3.52
C TYR A 50 -4.96 8.69 2.39
N LYS A 51 -4.48 9.42 1.38
CA LYS A 51 -3.77 8.85 0.24
C LYS A 51 -2.29 8.74 0.57
N ALA A 52 -1.74 7.53 0.45
CA ALA A 52 -0.31 7.30 0.45
C ALA A 52 0.23 7.40 -1.00
N PRO A 53 1.19 8.30 -1.27
CA PRO A 53 1.83 8.42 -2.58
C PRO A 53 2.47 7.11 -3.07
N ALA A 54 3.09 6.36 -2.17
CA ALA A 54 3.74 5.09 -2.49
C ALA A 54 3.72 4.15 -1.28
N ALA A 55 3.70 2.85 -1.56
CA ALA A 55 4.10 1.81 -0.61
C ALA A 55 4.96 0.77 -1.34
N ARG A 56 5.95 0.22 -0.65
CA ARG A 56 6.86 -0.82 -1.16
C ARG A 56 7.02 -1.89 -0.10
N PHE A 57 7.16 -3.14 -0.53
CA PHE A 57 7.34 -4.28 0.35
C PHE A 57 8.67 -4.94 0.01
N GLY A 58 9.62 -4.90 0.95
CA GLY A 58 10.98 -5.42 0.81
C GLY A 58 11.70 -4.94 -0.44
N ASP A 59 12.62 -5.78 -0.92
CA ASP A 59 13.49 -5.46 -2.05
C ASP A 59 12.80 -5.54 -3.42
N THR A 60 11.49 -5.77 -3.48
CA THR A 60 10.80 -5.89 -4.76
C THR A 60 10.82 -4.57 -5.54
N MET A 61 10.89 -4.66 -6.87
CA MET A 61 10.72 -3.49 -7.75
C MET A 61 9.24 -3.04 -7.83
N ALA A 62 8.31 -3.80 -7.25
CA ALA A 62 6.89 -3.50 -7.25
C ALA A 62 6.58 -2.41 -6.21
N SER A 63 6.16 -1.24 -6.70
CA SER A 63 5.74 -0.11 -5.86
C SER A 63 4.28 0.22 -6.12
N TYR A 64 3.49 0.30 -5.05
CA TYR A 64 2.09 0.66 -5.07
C TYR A 64 1.94 2.17 -5.07
N LYS A 65 1.93 2.78 -6.26
CA LYS A 65 1.86 4.24 -6.41
C LYS A 65 0.42 4.74 -6.41
N ASN A 66 0.09 5.68 -5.52
CA ASN A 66 -1.19 6.42 -5.46
C ASN A 66 -2.48 5.59 -5.22
N VAL A 67 -2.36 4.26 -5.12
CA VAL A 67 -3.49 3.32 -4.94
C VAL A 67 -3.75 2.98 -3.48
N VAL A 68 -2.74 3.12 -2.63
CA VAL A 68 -2.81 2.82 -1.20
C VAL A 68 -3.52 3.95 -0.46
N ARG A 69 -4.30 3.56 0.54
CA ARG A 69 -4.99 4.40 1.48
C ARG A 69 -4.64 3.98 2.89
N VAL A 70 -4.55 4.96 3.77
CA VAL A 70 -4.15 4.76 5.16
C VAL A 70 -5.15 5.44 6.08
N VAL A 71 -5.47 4.80 7.19
CA VAL A 71 -6.22 5.40 8.30
C VAL A 71 -5.33 5.27 9.52
N PHE A 72 -5.12 6.37 10.23
CA PHE A 72 -4.41 6.37 11.51
C PHE A 72 -5.40 5.98 12.60
N ALA A 73 -5.02 5.01 13.41
CA ALA A 73 -5.74 4.53 14.57
C ALA A 73 -4.79 4.47 15.77
N GLU A 74 -5.34 4.36 16.98
CA GLU A 74 -4.55 4.28 18.21
C GLU A 74 -3.70 3.01 18.23
N GLU A 75 -4.23 1.91 17.70
CA GLU A 75 -3.55 0.62 17.64
C GLU A 75 -2.51 0.55 16.51
N GLY A 76 -2.62 1.39 15.48
CA GLY A 76 -1.75 1.29 14.33
C GLY A 76 -2.17 2.04 13.06
N LEU A 77 -1.52 1.67 11.97
CA LEU A 77 -1.82 2.11 10.62
C LEU A 77 -2.69 1.08 9.91
N TYR A 78 -3.94 1.43 9.62
CA TYR A 78 -4.78 0.62 8.76
C TYR A 78 -4.51 0.93 7.30
N LEU A 79 -3.99 -0.06 6.56
CA LEU A 79 -3.70 0.05 5.13
C LEU A 79 -4.76 -0.67 4.31
N HIS A 80 -5.23 -0.02 3.27
CA HIS A 80 -6.14 -0.62 2.31
C HIS A 80 -5.96 -0.04 0.90
N MET A 81 -6.37 -0.80 -0.10
CA MET A 81 -6.45 -0.28 -1.46
C MET A 81 -7.74 0.50 -1.70
N ARG A 82 -7.75 1.35 -2.72
CA ARG A 82 -9.00 1.84 -3.35
C ARG A 82 -9.86 0.65 -3.78
N PHE A 83 -11.18 0.83 -3.74
CA PHE A 83 -12.16 -0.22 -4.03
C PHE A 83 -11.85 -1.07 -5.28
N LEU A 84 -11.48 -0.43 -6.40
CA LEU A 84 -11.15 -1.12 -7.65
C LEU A 84 -9.90 -2.01 -7.60
N TYR A 85 -8.96 -1.73 -6.70
CA TYR A 85 -7.70 -2.48 -6.54
C TYR A 85 -7.73 -3.41 -5.32
N ARG A 86 -8.88 -3.53 -4.65
CA ARG A 86 -9.06 -4.44 -3.51
C ARG A 86 -8.93 -5.93 -3.86
N PRO A 87 -9.34 -6.41 -5.05
CA PRO A 87 -9.12 -7.81 -5.39
C PRO A 87 -7.64 -8.18 -5.19
N PHE A 88 -7.39 -9.27 -4.48
CA PHE A 88 -6.06 -9.76 -4.09
C PHE A 88 -5.28 -8.91 -3.06
N HIS A 89 -5.80 -7.76 -2.63
CA HIS A 89 -5.13 -6.86 -1.69
C HIS A 89 -6.00 -6.63 -0.44
N PRO A 90 -6.19 -7.67 0.40
CA PRO A 90 -7.00 -7.56 1.61
C PRO A 90 -6.43 -6.50 2.55
N PRO A 91 -7.28 -5.67 3.18
CA PRO A 91 -6.80 -4.66 4.11
C PRO A 91 -6.14 -5.28 5.34
N PHE A 92 -5.28 -4.53 6.02
CA PHE A 92 -4.57 -4.98 7.21
C PHE A 92 -4.27 -3.81 8.15
N LEU A 93 -4.11 -4.11 9.44
CA LEU A 93 -3.82 -3.10 10.47
C LEU A 93 -2.41 -3.33 11.01
N LEU A 94 -1.47 -2.52 10.56
CA LEU A 94 -0.09 -2.59 11.02
C LEU A 94 0.03 -1.93 12.39
N PRO A 95 0.41 -2.67 13.46
CA PRO A 95 0.57 -2.08 14.79
C PRO A 95 1.73 -1.10 14.84
N TRP A 96 1.59 -0.03 15.64
CA TRP A 96 2.66 0.96 15.79
C TRP A 96 3.94 0.36 16.31
N GLU A 97 3.86 -0.71 17.12
CA GLU A 97 5.01 -1.42 17.70
C GLU A 97 5.96 -1.93 16.62
N ARG A 98 5.45 -2.27 15.43
CA ARG A 98 6.22 -2.77 14.28
C ARG A 98 6.83 -1.67 13.42
N VAL A 99 6.42 -0.41 13.62
CA VAL A 99 7.02 0.74 12.95
C VAL A 99 8.38 1.01 13.58
N ARG A 100 9.46 0.63 12.88
CA ARG A 100 10.82 0.79 13.40
C ARG A 100 11.21 2.25 13.53
N ARG A 101 10.94 3.02 12.48
CA ARG A 101 11.27 4.44 12.41
C ARG A 101 10.43 5.15 11.36
N VAL A 102 10.26 6.45 11.56
CA VAL A 102 9.68 7.34 10.56
C VAL A 102 10.70 8.40 10.19
N GLU A 103 11.09 8.44 8.92
CA GLU A 103 12.10 9.35 8.40
C GLU A 103 11.44 10.45 7.56
N GLU A 104 11.82 11.71 7.77
CA GLU A 104 11.47 12.80 6.85
C GLU A 104 12.40 12.75 5.62
N VAL A 105 11.85 12.51 4.43
CA VAL A 105 12.60 12.44 3.18
C VAL A 105 12.25 13.63 2.30
N LYS A 106 13.28 14.40 1.94
CA LYS A 106 13.18 15.52 1.01
C LYS A 106 13.44 15.06 -0.42
N VAL A 107 12.38 14.88 -1.20
CA VAL A 107 12.48 14.46 -2.61
C VAL A 107 12.78 15.64 -3.53
N SER A 108 12.36 16.85 -3.14
CA SER A 108 12.66 18.10 -3.83
C SER A 108 12.55 19.25 -2.85
N SER A 109 13.05 20.44 -3.21
CA SER A 109 12.96 21.66 -2.40
C SER A 109 11.52 22.01 -1.96
N ARG A 110 10.51 21.57 -2.72
CA ARG A 110 9.08 21.80 -2.42
C ARG A 110 8.29 20.56 -1.97
N ARG A 111 8.88 19.36 -1.95
CA ARG A 111 8.14 18.12 -1.66
C ARG A 111 8.87 17.30 -0.61
N ARG A 112 8.27 17.25 0.58
CA ARG A 112 8.68 16.41 1.70
C ARG A 112 7.68 15.27 1.87
N TYR A 113 8.19 14.10 2.23
CA TYR A 113 7.39 12.93 2.57
C TYR A 113 7.92 12.29 3.85
N PHE A 114 7.03 11.72 4.65
CA PHE A 114 7.42 10.87 5.76
C PHE A 114 7.47 9.43 5.27
N GLN A 115 8.66 8.83 5.30
CA GLN A 115 8.89 7.42 5.01
C GLN A 115 8.77 6.64 6.31
N VAL A 116 7.67 5.90 6.46
CA VAL A 116 7.46 4.96 7.56
C VAL A 116 8.13 3.65 7.18
N VAL A 117 9.20 3.30 7.90
CA VAL A 117 9.93 2.04 7.72
C VAL A 117 9.49 1.05 8.77
N VAL A 118 8.99 -0.08 8.30
CA VAL A 118 8.41 -1.14 9.11
C VAL A 118 9.32 -2.35 9.00
N GLU A 119 9.69 -2.91 10.14
CA GLU A 119 10.46 -4.15 10.21
C GLU A 119 9.47 -5.29 10.48
N GLY A 120 9.26 -6.14 9.48
CA GLY A 120 8.54 -7.39 9.70
C GLY A 120 9.45 -8.44 10.35
N GLY A 121 8.90 -9.61 10.64
CA GLY A 121 9.59 -10.66 11.40
C GLY A 121 10.87 -11.23 10.76
N GLY A 122 11.23 -10.82 9.54
CA GLY A 122 12.47 -11.18 8.85
C GLY A 122 12.94 -10.11 7.85
N THR A 123 14.12 -10.32 7.27
CA THR A 123 14.76 -9.42 6.26
C THR A 123 13.92 -9.24 5.01
N GLU A 124 13.10 -10.23 4.65
CA GLU A 124 12.16 -10.15 3.55
C GLU A 124 10.78 -9.62 3.95
N ASP A 125 10.59 -9.07 5.15
CA ASP A 125 9.29 -8.58 5.61
C ASP A 125 9.31 -7.07 5.91
N SER A 126 10.22 -6.31 5.30
CA SER A 126 10.17 -4.85 5.44
C SER A 126 9.03 -4.25 4.61
N MET A 127 8.43 -3.17 5.11
CA MET A 127 7.52 -2.33 4.34
C MET A 127 7.93 -0.87 4.50
N GLU A 128 7.95 -0.17 3.37
CA GLU A 128 8.18 1.26 3.31
C GLU A 128 6.91 1.92 2.81
N LEU A 129 6.43 2.91 3.58
CA LEU A 129 5.22 3.65 3.27
C LEU A 129 5.55 5.13 3.24
N TRP A 130 5.26 5.78 2.12
CA TRP A 130 5.42 7.22 1.99
C TRP A 130 4.11 7.91 2.31
N LEU A 131 4.17 8.88 3.22
CA LEU A 131 3.07 9.73 3.63
C LEU A 131 3.38 11.19 3.22
N PRO A 132 2.39 11.93 2.71
CA PRO A 132 2.60 13.33 2.37
C PRO A 132 2.75 14.17 3.64
N GLU A 133 3.57 15.23 3.56
CA GLU A 133 3.83 16.18 4.65
C GLU A 133 2.55 16.72 5.33
N LYS A 134 1.46 16.88 4.56
CA LYS A 134 0.16 17.32 5.09
C LYS A 134 -0.40 16.43 6.20
N LEU A 135 0.12 15.22 6.36
CA LEU A 135 -0.29 14.28 7.41
C LEU A 135 0.64 14.32 8.63
N GLU A 136 1.61 15.23 8.69
CA GLU A 136 2.54 15.33 9.84
C GLU A 136 1.77 15.44 11.16
N GLN A 137 0.80 16.35 11.24
CA GLN A 137 0.01 16.56 12.46
C GLN A 137 -0.75 15.30 12.89
N GLU A 138 -1.34 14.58 11.93
CA GLU A 138 -2.05 13.34 12.20
C GLU A 138 -1.07 12.23 12.59
N LEU A 139 0.04 12.10 11.88
CA LEU A 139 1.10 11.14 12.19
C LEU A 139 1.64 11.36 13.60
N CYS A 140 2.04 12.59 13.95
CA CYS A 140 2.56 12.94 15.28
C CYS A 140 1.55 12.73 16.40
N ARG A 141 0.24 12.78 16.11
CA ARG A 141 -0.81 12.53 17.09
C ARG A 141 -0.90 11.06 17.51
N TYR A 142 -0.66 10.13 16.59
CA TYR A 142 -0.79 8.69 16.85
C TYR A 142 0.55 7.97 17.00
N LEU A 143 1.65 8.58 16.54
CA LEU A 143 2.97 7.96 16.59
C LEU A 143 3.48 7.92 18.05
N PRO A 144 3.96 6.77 18.54
CA PRO A 144 4.61 6.69 19.84
C PRO A 144 5.86 7.59 19.90
N GLU A 145 6.08 8.20 21.07
CA GLU A 145 7.23 9.08 21.30
C GLU A 145 8.57 8.37 20.97
N GLY A 146 9.52 9.12 20.39
CA GLY A 146 10.87 8.63 20.10
C GLY A 146 11.05 7.85 18.78
N ARG A 147 10.01 7.70 17.94
CA ARG A 147 10.12 7.01 16.62
C ARG A 147 10.23 7.93 15.40
N LEU A 148 10.06 9.24 15.59
CA LEU A 148 10.21 10.23 14.52
C LEU A 148 11.66 10.69 14.45
N HIS A 149 12.31 10.42 13.31
CA HIS A 149 13.65 10.89 13.00
C HIS A 149 13.58 11.88 11.84
N ARG A 150 13.93 13.14 12.11
CA ARG A 150 14.08 14.14 11.06
C ARG A 150 15.47 13.99 10.46
N VAL A 151 15.54 13.50 9.22
CA VAL A 151 16.81 13.42 8.48
C VAL A 151 17.02 14.80 7.87
N GLU A 152 18.05 15.51 8.32
CA GLU A 152 18.42 16.86 7.84
C GLU A 152 19.02 16.85 6.43
#